data_AF-A0A1Y1KXU6-F1
#
_entry.id   AF-A0A1Y1KXU6-F1
#
_cell.length_a   1.000
_cell.length_b   1.000
_cell.length_c   1.000
_cell.angle_alpha   90.00
_cell.angle_beta   90.00
_cell.angle_gamma   90.00
#
_symmetry.space_group_name_H-M   'P 1'
#
loop_
_entity.id
_entity.type
_entity.pdbx_description
1 polymer ?
#
loop_
_entity_poly.entity_id
_entity_poly.type
_entity_poly.pdbx_seq_one_letter_code
_entity_poly.pdbx_strand_id
1 'polypeptide(L)'
;MKLQIGRFLFPQLSRPYQAHVHHQANTNRPSSGPRIMIFNQQGRTEAVDFLTPLQKATSRNSLPSFDHAVFCTNVTYAKTGYKRDFVNRGIDPKEIETLSVQKRFADKWSEIDPGSKVVVIPTIEEALDYARGVGEEEGTQAVAYVTGSLHLVGGALGILEKADAL
;
A
#
# COMPACT_ATOMS: atom_id res chain seq x y z
N MET A 1 -19.20 -1.36 4.84
CA MET A 1 -17.79 -0.93 4.78
C MET A 1 -17.40 -0.81 3.31
N LYS A 2 -17.02 0.38 2.83
CA LYS A 2 -16.62 0.56 1.42
C LYS A 2 -15.11 0.33 1.32
N LEU A 3 -14.70 -0.76 0.67
CA LEU A 3 -13.30 -1.00 0.30
C LEU A 3 -13.02 -0.18 -0.97
N GLN A 4 -11.99 0.66 -0.96
CA GLN A 4 -11.57 1.45 -2.11
C GLN A 4 -10.18 0.99 -2.53
N ILE A 5 -10.01 0.68 -3.82
CA ILE A 5 -8.77 0.14 -4.39
C ILE A 5 -8.25 1.15 -5.41
N GLY A 6 -7.06 1.69 -5.17
CA GLY A 6 -6.30 2.45 -6.17
C GLY A 6 -5.13 1.63 -6.70
N ARG A 7 -4.97 1.56 -8.03
CA ARG A 7 -3.81 0.93 -8.67
C ARG A 7 -2.90 2.00 -9.24
N PHE A 8 -1.65 2.01 -8.82
CA PHE A 8 -0.63 3.00 -9.15
C PHE A 8 0.55 2.34 -9.88
N LEU A 9 1.10 3.06 -10.85
CA LEU A 9 2.19 2.62 -11.70
C LEU A 9 3.35 3.61 -11.54
N PHE A 10 4.50 3.16 -11.04
CA PHE A 10 5.66 4.02 -10.82
C PHE A 10 6.67 3.87 -11.96
N PRO A 11 6.84 4.87 -12.84
CA PRO A 11 7.81 4.80 -13.92
C PRO A 11 9.25 4.95 -13.41
N GLN A 12 10.20 4.42 -14.18
CA GLN A 12 11.62 4.78 -14.08
C GLN A 12 11.79 6.30 -14.31
N LEU A 13 12.69 6.96 -13.58
CA LEU A 13 12.97 8.40 -13.61
C LEU A 13 13.33 8.89 -15.03
N SER A 14 12.33 9.13 -15.87
CA SER A 14 12.40 9.89 -17.13
C SER A 14 11.04 10.17 -17.78
N ARG A 15 9.90 9.84 -17.15
CA ARG A 15 8.57 10.22 -17.66
C ARG A 15 7.60 10.64 -16.54
N PRO A 16 6.78 11.69 -16.76
CA PRO A 16 5.74 12.10 -15.82
C PRO A 16 4.73 10.97 -15.60
N TYR A 17 4.21 10.86 -14.38
CA TYR A 17 3.21 9.88 -13.99
C TYR A 17 1.93 10.08 -14.82
N GLN A 18 1.33 8.98 -15.29
CA GLN A 18 0.05 9.03 -16.00
C GLN A 18 -0.95 8.04 -15.40
N ALA A 19 -1.98 8.58 -14.74
CA ALA A 19 -3.15 7.81 -14.35
C ALA A 19 -3.92 7.37 -15.61
N HIS A 20 -3.87 6.07 -15.93
CA HIS A 20 -4.68 5.50 -17.02
C HIS A 20 -5.70 4.49 -16.49
N VAL A 21 -6.96 4.68 -16.88
CA VAL A 21 -8.00 3.65 -16.81
C VAL A 21 -8.04 2.96 -18.17
N HIS A 22 -7.45 1.77 -18.30
CA HIS A 22 -7.44 1.03 -19.57
C HIS A 22 -8.54 -0.05 -19.64
N HIS A 23 -9.38 0.09 -20.67
CA HIS A 23 -10.18 -0.99 -21.27
C HIS A 23 -9.22 -1.89 -22.09
N GLN A 24 -9.35 -3.21 -21.94
CA GLN A 24 -8.33 -4.18 -22.37
C GLN A 24 -8.31 -4.44 -23.89
N ALA A 25 -7.11 -4.48 -24.47
CA ALA A 25 -6.82 -5.23 -25.70
C ALA A 25 -5.52 -6.06 -25.48
N ASN A 26 -5.57 -7.31 -25.91
CA ASN A 26 -4.67 -8.39 -25.54
C ASN A 26 -3.32 -8.34 -26.29
N THR A 27 -2.19 -8.34 -25.57
CA THR A 27 -0.87 -8.76 -26.11
C THR A 27 -0.05 -9.44 -24.99
N ASN A 28 0.56 -10.59 -25.30
CA ASN A 28 1.52 -11.32 -24.47
C ASN A 28 2.67 -10.41 -24.01
N ARG A 29 2.64 -9.93 -22.76
CA ARG A 29 3.84 -9.36 -22.10
C ARG A 29 4.22 -10.22 -20.89
N PRO A 30 5.45 -10.77 -20.81
CA PRO A 30 5.92 -11.44 -19.61
C PRO A 30 6.16 -10.41 -18.49
N SER A 31 5.65 -10.78 -17.31
CA SER A 31 5.66 -10.11 -15.99
C SER A 31 5.43 -8.59 -15.97
N SER A 32 4.21 -8.18 -15.60
CA SER A 32 4.05 -6.91 -14.87
C SER A 32 5.07 -6.90 -13.72
N GLY A 33 5.83 -5.82 -13.54
CA GLY A 33 6.80 -5.72 -12.45
C GLY A 33 6.18 -5.93 -11.06
N PRO A 34 7.01 -5.87 -10.00
CA PRO A 34 6.63 -6.28 -8.65
C PRO A 34 5.26 -5.75 -8.22
N ARG A 35 4.39 -6.64 -7.75
CA ARG A 35 3.08 -6.29 -7.19
C ARG A 35 3.26 -5.95 -5.72
N ILE A 36 2.94 -4.71 -5.36
CA ILE A 36 3.12 -4.19 -4.00
C ILE A 36 1.75 -3.84 -3.45
N MET A 37 1.36 -4.44 -2.33
CA MET A 37 0.19 -3.98 -1.59
C MET A 37 0.62 -2.92 -0.57
N ILE A 38 -0.06 -1.78 -0.55
CA ILE A 38 0.06 -0.81 0.54
C ILE A 38 -1.29 -0.80 1.26
N PHE A 39 -1.30 -1.27 2.50
CA PHE A 39 -2.52 -1.50 3.26
C PHE A 39 -2.50 -0.75 4.60
N ASN A 40 -3.64 -0.15 4.91
CA ASN A 40 -3.97 0.26 6.26
C ASN A 40 -5.49 0.21 6.43
N GLN A 41 -5.91 -0.27 7.59
CA GLN A 41 -7.29 -0.17 8.05
C GLN A 41 -7.29 0.42 9.47
N GLN A 42 -8.20 1.36 9.71
CA GLN A 42 -8.46 1.87 11.06
C GLN A 42 -9.82 1.41 11.55
N GLY A 43 -9.87 1.01 12.82
CA GLY A 43 -11.10 0.63 13.51
C GLY A 43 -11.19 -0.86 13.74
N ARG A 44 -11.48 -1.19 15.01
CA ARG A 44 -11.75 -2.50 15.62
C ARG A 44 -10.73 -3.62 15.34
N THR A 45 -10.70 -4.58 16.26
CA THR A 45 -9.73 -5.68 16.29
C THR A 45 -9.86 -6.66 15.12
N GLU A 46 -11.04 -6.72 14.48
CA GLU A 46 -11.40 -7.63 13.39
C GLU A 46 -10.90 -7.13 12.02
N ALA A 47 -10.25 -5.97 11.94
CA ALA A 47 -9.69 -5.47 10.69
C ALA A 47 -8.68 -6.45 10.05
N VAL A 48 -8.04 -7.27 10.88
CA VAL A 48 -7.08 -8.30 10.46
C VAL A 48 -7.75 -9.41 9.64
N ASP A 49 -9.04 -9.67 9.88
CA ASP A 49 -9.79 -10.74 9.22
C ASP A 49 -10.09 -10.41 7.75
N PHE A 50 -9.98 -9.14 7.34
CA PHE A 50 -10.10 -8.75 5.93
C PHE A 50 -8.91 -9.18 5.07
N LEU A 51 -7.76 -9.51 5.67
CA LEU A 51 -6.56 -9.90 4.91
C LEU A 51 -6.73 -11.25 4.21
N THR A 52 -7.38 -12.21 4.86
CA THR A 52 -7.65 -13.54 4.27
C THR A 52 -8.48 -13.49 2.98
N PRO A 53 -9.68 -12.88 2.95
CA PRO A 53 -10.43 -12.75 1.71
C PRO A 53 -9.72 -11.88 0.66
N LEU A 54 -8.96 -10.86 1.08
CA LEU A 54 -8.15 -10.06 0.16
C LEU A 54 -7.06 -10.88 -0.51
N GLN A 55 -6.32 -11.69 0.25
CA GLN A 55 -5.28 -12.60 -0.26
C GLN A 55 -5.89 -13.58 -1.27
N LYS A 56 -7.03 -14.20 -0.95
CA LYS A 56 -7.75 -15.12 -1.85
C LYS A 56 -8.20 -14.45 -3.14
N ALA A 57 -8.72 -13.23 -3.07
CA ALA A 57 -9.16 -12.48 -4.24
C ALA A 57 -8.00 -12.01 -5.14
N THR A 58 -6.77 -12.01 -4.62
CA THR A 58 -5.57 -11.51 -5.31
C THR A 58 -4.52 -12.58 -5.60
N SER A 59 -4.81 -13.84 -5.24
CA SER A 59 -3.92 -14.98 -5.35
C SER A 59 -3.46 -15.21 -6.78
N ARG A 60 -2.16 -15.50 -6.91
CA ARG A 60 -1.54 -16.00 -8.14
C ARG A 60 -1.18 -17.47 -7.90
N ASN A 61 -1.06 -18.25 -8.96
CA ASN A 61 -0.83 -19.70 -8.85
C ASN A 61 0.45 -20.02 -8.06
N SER A 62 1.62 -19.88 -8.69
CA SER A 62 2.93 -20.25 -8.13
C SER A 62 3.70 -19.05 -7.59
N LEU A 63 3.01 -17.94 -7.32
CA LEU A 63 3.58 -16.68 -6.84
C LEU A 63 2.73 -16.17 -5.67
N PRO A 64 3.31 -15.41 -4.74
CA PRO A 64 2.52 -14.77 -3.68
C PRO A 64 1.43 -13.88 -4.28
N SER A 65 0.39 -13.55 -3.52
CA SER A 65 -0.63 -12.59 -3.97
C SER A 65 0.01 -11.24 -4.31
N PHE A 66 0.94 -10.80 -3.47
CA PHE A 66 1.80 -9.64 -3.71
C PHE A 66 3.24 -9.98 -3.41
N ASP A 67 4.17 -9.53 -4.26
CA ASP A 67 5.61 -9.70 -4.05
C ASP A 67 6.05 -8.95 -2.78
N HIS A 68 5.41 -7.81 -2.48
CA HIS A 68 5.60 -7.06 -1.25
C HIS A 68 4.25 -6.69 -0.62
N ALA A 69 4.15 -6.81 0.71
CA ALA A 69 3.02 -6.34 1.50
C ALA A 69 3.48 -5.30 2.53
N VAL A 70 3.10 -4.05 2.29
CA VAL A 70 3.47 -2.89 3.10
C VAL A 70 2.29 -2.49 3.98
N PHE A 71 2.49 -2.47 5.29
CA PHE A 71 1.51 -2.02 6.27
C PHE A 71 1.95 -0.69 6.85
N CYS A 72 1.10 0.34 6.71
CA CYS A 72 1.40 1.68 7.18
C CYS A 72 0.30 2.29 8.05
N THR A 73 0.54 3.49 8.57
CA THR A 73 -0.49 4.26 9.29
C THR A 73 -1.19 5.26 8.34
N ASN A 74 -2.12 6.07 8.87
CA ASN A 74 -2.71 7.19 8.12
C ASN A 74 -1.89 8.49 8.20
N VAL A 75 -0.68 8.46 8.77
CA VAL A 75 0.23 9.63 8.75
C VAL A 75 0.71 9.84 7.32
N THR A 76 0.34 10.97 6.72
CA THR A 76 0.62 11.23 5.30
C THR A 76 2.10 11.54 5.04
N TYR A 77 2.67 12.55 5.72
CA TYR A 77 4.06 13.00 5.51
C TYR A 77 4.93 12.73 6.72
N ALA A 78 6.17 12.32 6.51
CA ALA A 78 7.14 12.06 7.57
C ALA A 78 7.52 13.35 8.34
N LYS A 79 7.66 14.47 7.62
CA LYS A 79 8.15 15.74 8.19
C LYS A 79 7.13 16.54 8.99
N THR A 80 5.82 16.38 8.74
CA THR A 80 4.79 17.15 9.45
C THR A 80 4.23 16.44 10.68
N GLY A 81 4.53 15.14 10.83
CA GLY A 81 3.91 14.31 11.86
C GLY A 81 2.38 14.26 11.77
N TYR A 82 1.77 13.56 12.74
CA TYR A 82 0.32 13.51 12.92
C TYR A 82 -0.20 14.93 13.20
N LYS A 83 -0.93 15.55 12.27
CA LYS A 83 -1.70 16.77 12.61
C LYS A 83 -2.67 16.37 13.72
N ARG A 84 -2.43 16.88 14.94
CA ARG A 84 -3.21 16.62 16.17
C ARG A 84 -4.71 16.86 16.00
N ASP A 85 -5.11 17.51 14.92
CA ASP A 85 -6.51 17.82 14.60
C ASP A 85 -7.31 16.58 14.16
N PHE A 86 -6.64 15.47 13.80
CA PHE A 86 -7.26 14.21 13.37
C PHE A 86 -7.13 13.08 14.41
N VAL A 87 -7.03 13.39 15.71
CA VAL A 87 -7.06 12.36 16.76
C VAL A 87 -8.46 11.76 16.80
N ASN A 88 -8.62 10.67 16.05
CA ASN A 88 -9.74 9.77 16.16
C ASN A 88 -9.74 9.25 17.61
N ARG A 89 -10.69 9.72 18.44
CA ARG A 89 -10.75 9.50 19.89
C ARG A 89 -10.85 8.01 20.34
N GLY A 90 -10.80 7.06 19.40
CA GLY A 90 -10.88 5.63 19.63
C GLY A 90 -9.57 4.84 19.45
N ILE A 91 -8.43 5.47 19.20
CA ILE A 91 -7.12 4.78 19.02
C ILE A 91 -6.12 5.33 20.04
N ASP A 92 -5.47 4.44 20.81
CA ASP A 92 -4.44 4.81 21.78
C ASP A 92 -3.20 5.36 21.05
N PRO A 93 -2.73 6.58 21.37
CA PRO A 93 -1.49 7.14 20.81
C PRO A 93 -0.28 6.20 20.91
N LYS A 94 -0.19 5.34 21.94
CA LYS A 94 0.88 4.35 22.07
C LYS A 94 0.82 3.22 21.04
N GLU A 95 -0.38 2.85 20.59
CA GLU A 95 -0.54 1.84 19.52
C GLU A 95 -0.05 2.38 18.17
N ILE A 96 -0.19 3.69 17.96
CA ILE A 96 0.35 4.39 16.78
C ILE A 96 1.87 4.47 16.87
N GLU A 97 2.42 4.84 18.03
CA GLU A 97 3.86 4.93 18.26
C GLU A 97 4.57 3.56 18.13
N THR A 98 3.92 2.49 18.59
CA THR A 98 4.47 1.12 18.53
C THR A 98 4.16 0.38 17.23
N LEU A 99 3.34 0.96 16.33
CA LEU A 99 2.83 0.33 15.11
C LEU A 99 2.19 -1.04 15.38
N SER A 100 1.50 -1.20 16.52
CA SER A 100 1.02 -2.51 17.00
C SER A 100 -0.01 -3.13 16.06
N VAL A 101 -0.93 -2.32 15.53
CA VAL A 101 -1.94 -2.74 14.56
C VAL A 101 -1.26 -3.18 13.25
N GLN A 102 -0.29 -2.42 12.77
CA GLN A 102 0.45 -2.71 11.54
C GLN A 102 1.25 -4.00 11.67
N LYS A 103 1.87 -4.24 12.84
CA LYS A 103 2.55 -5.51 13.16
C LYS A 103 1.57 -6.69 13.15
N ARG A 104 0.37 -6.55 13.71
CA ARG A 104 -0.66 -7.60 13.63
C ARG A 104 -1.08 -7.92 12.19
N PHE A 105 -1.19 -6.91 11.33
CA PHE A 105 -1.43 -7.14 9.91
C PHE A 105 -0.26 -7.86 9.24
N ALA A 106 0.97 -7.47 9.56
CA ALA A 106 2.18 -8.09 9.04
C ALA A 106 2.29 -9.57 9.44
N ASP A 107 2.02 -9.89 10.71
CA ASP A 107 2.02 -11.25 11.23
C ASP A 107 0.97 -12.09 10.49
N LYS A 108 -0.26 -11.58 10.34
CA LYS A 108 -1.31 -12.30 9.63
C LYS A 108 -0.97 -12.50 8.15
N TRP A 109 -0.42 -11.49 7.49
CA TRP A 109 -0.05 -11.61 6.07
C TRP A 109 1.04 -12.64 5.86
N SER A 110 2.06 -12.65 6.73
CA SER A 110 3.14 -13.65 6.70
C SER A 110 2.63 -15.08 6.86
N GLU A 111 1.55 -15.28 7.62
CA GLU A 111 0.88 -16.57 7.78
C GLU A 111 0.15 -17.02 6.51
N ILE A 112 -0.58 -16.11 5.85
CA ILE A 112 -1.47 -16.47 4.72
C ILE A 112 -0.84 -16.35 3.33
N ASP A 113 0.28 -15.62 3.20
CA ASP A 113 1.02 -15.43 1.95
C ASP A 113 2.54 -15.43 2.20
N PRO A 114 3.13 -16.58 2.59
CA PRO A 114 4.51 -16.68 3.07
C PRO A 114 5.58 -16.36 2.02
N GLY A 115 5.21 -16.31 0.73
CA GLY A 115 6.11 -15.88 -0.34
C GLY A 115 6.27 -14.36 -0.46
N SER A 116 5.47 -13.58 0.27
CA SER A 116 5.47 -12.12 0.21
C SER A 116 6.54 -11.51 1.13
N LYS A 117 7.25 -10.48 0.65
CA LYS A 117 8.10 -9.65 1.51
C LYS A 117 7.24 -8.68 2.32
N VAL A 118 7.13 -8.92 3.61
CA VAL A 118 6.29 -8.11 4.51
C VAL A 118 7.09 -6.97 5.13
N VAL A 119 6.53 -5.75 5.10
CA VAL A 119 7.17 -4.53 5.59
C VAL A 119 6.19 -3.69 6.40
N VAL A 120 6.64 -3.14 7.52
CA VAL A 120 5.88 -2.19 8.35
C VAL A 120 6.57 -0.84 8.29
N ILE A 121 5.84 0.19 7.85
CA ILE A 121 6.37 1.54 7.61
C ILE A 121 5.45 2.57 8.29
N PRO A 122 5.96 3.60 8.98
CA PRO A 122 5.10 4.47 9.77
C PRO A 122 4.22 5.41 8.93
N THR A 123 4.63 5.81 7.72
CA THR A 123 3.92 6.82 6.93
C THR A 123 3.50 6.37 5.53
N ILE A 124 2.52 7.06 4.95
CA ILE A 124 2.06 6.85 3.57
C ILE A 124 3.17 7.25 2.58
N GLU A 125 3.84 8.38 2.81
CA GLU A 125 4.96 8.86 1.99
C GLU A 125 6.07 7.81 1.88
N GLU A 126 6.58 7.31 3.01
CA GLU A 126 7.62 6.28 3.02
C GLU A 126 7.15 4.97 2.39
N ALA A 127 5.86 4.61 2.49
CA ALA A 127 5.32 3.42 1.85
C ALA A 127 5.29 3.55 0.31
N LEU A 128 5.01 4.75 -0.20
CA LEU A 128 5.08 5.03 -1.64
C LEU A 128 6.54 5.09 -2.12
N ASP A 129 7.44 5.68 -1.33
CA ASP A 129 8.88 5.70 -1.64
C ASP A 129 9.47 4.30 -1.65
N TYR A 130 9.07 3.44 -0.71
CA TYR A 130 9.41 2.02 -0.72
C TYR A 130 8.97 1.34 -2.04
N ALA A 131 7.74 1.59 -2.47
CA ALA A 131 7.23 1.01 -3.71
C ALA A 131 7.98 1.49 -4.95
N ARG A 132 8.41 2.75 -4.97
CA ARG A 132 9.28 3.31 -6.02
C ARG A 132 10.65 2.63 -6.01
N GLY A 133 11.28 2.53 -4.84
CA GLY A 133 12.59 1.89 -4.66
C GLY A 133 12.61 0.43 -5.14
N VAL A 134 11.55 -0.33 -4.86
CA VAL A 134 11.43 -1.72 -5.38
C VAL A 134 11.44 -1.76 -6.91
N GLY A 135 10.77 -0.82 -7.59
CA GLY A 135 10.80 -0.74 -9.05
C GLY A 135 12.20 -0.39 -9.59
N GLU A 136 12.88 0.55 -8.93
CA GLU A 136 14.25 0.97 -9.27
C GLU A 136 15.26 -0.17 -9.10
N GLU A 137 15.23 -0.86 -7.96
CA GLU A 137 16.11 -2.00 -7.66
C GLU A 137 15.96 -3.14 -8.68
N GLU A 138 14.72 -3.44 -9.08
CA GLU A 138 14.40 -4.49 -10.05
C GLU A 138 14.51 -4.03 -11.51
N GLY A 139 14.90 -2.77 -11.75
CA GLY A 139 15.02 -2.19 -13.09
C GLY A 139 13.72 -2.23 -13.90
N THR A 140 12.57 -2.23 -13.23
CA THR A 140 11.25 -2.44 -13.83
C THR A 140 10.20 -1.50 -13.24
N GLN A 141 8.97 -1.58 -13.73
CA GLN A 141 7.86 -0.78 -13.24
C GLN A 141 7.09 -1.54 -12.16
N ALA A 142 7.21 -1.09 -10.92
CA ALA A 142 6.40 -1.62 -9.82
C ALA A 142 4.92 -1.21 -9.97
N VAL A 143 4.03 -2.11 -9.55
CA VAL A 143 2.58 -1.89 -9.50
C VAL A 143 2.14 -1.86 -8.05
N ALA A 144 1.80 -0.68 -7.53
CA ALA A 144 1.32 -0.53 -6.16
C ALA A 144 -0.22 -0.52 -6.09
N TYR A 145 -0.76 -1.29 -5.16
CA TYR A 145 -2.18 -1.40 -4.87
C TYR A 145 -2.43 -0.79 -3.49
N VAL A 146 -2.87 0.46 -3.47
CA VAL A 146 -3.16 1.19 -2.24
C VAL A 146 -4.62 0.95 -1.86
N THR A 147 -4.86 0.33 -0.72
CA THR A 147 -6.20 -0.12 -0.31
C THR A 147 -6.34 -0.24 1.21
N GLY A 148 -7.52 -0.60 1.66
CA GLY A 148 -7.85 -0.79 3.08
C GLY A 148 -8.72 0.33 3.63
N SER A 149 -8.37 1.60 3.43
CA SER A 149 -9.19 2.72 3.92
C SER A 149 -9.16 3.94 3.00
N LEU A 150 -10.23 4.74 3.04
CA LEU A 150 -10.31 5.99 2.27
C LEU A 150 -9.24 7.00 2.67
N HIS A 151 -8.86 7.06 3.95
CA HIS A 151 -7.80 7.95 4.43
C HIS A 151 -6.44 7.61 3.80
N LEU A 152 -6.11 6.32 3.72
CA LEU A 152 -4.88 5.88 3.06
C LEU A 152 -4.92 6.20 1.55
N VAL A 153 -6.01 5.84 0.86
CA VAL A 153 -6.13 6.12 -0.59
C VAL A 153 -6.07 7.62 -0.87
N GLY A 154 -6.81 8.44 -0.10
CA GLY A 154 -6.81 9.90 -0.24
C GLY A 154 -5.46 10.53 0.09
N GLY A 155 -4.77 10.05 1.13
CA GLY A 155 -3.43 10.52 1.48
C GLY A 155 -2.40 10.20 0.39
N ALA A 156 -2.48 9.01 -0.20
CA ALA A 156 -1.61 8.63 -1.32
C ALA A 156 -1.86 9.50 -2.56
N LEU A 157 -3.14 9.72 -2.93
CA LEU A 157 -3.50 10.61 -4.04
C LEU A 157 -2.96 12.03 -3.83
N GLY A 158 -3.12 12.60 -2.63
CA GLY A 158 -2.63 13.94 -2.33
C GLY A 158 -1.09 14.09 -2.37
N ILE A 159 -0.34 13.00 -2.20
CA ILE A 159 1.12 12.99 -2.41
C ILE A 159 1.44 12.93 -3.90
N LEU A 160 0.75 12.06 -4.64
CA LEU A 160 0.99 11.84 -6.07
C LEU A 160 0.64 13.08 -6.90
N GLU A 161 -0.49 13.72 -6.62
CA GLU A 161 -0.91 14.96 -7.31
C GLU A 161 0.08 16.11 -7.09
N LYS A 162 0.72 16.19 -5.91
CA LYS A 162 1.75 17.20 -5.65
C LYS A 162 3.07 16.89 -6.35
N ALA A 163 3.42 15.63 -6.49
CA ALA A 163 4.60 15.22 -7.24
C ALA A 163 4.45 15.54 -8.74
N ASP A 164 3.22 15.53 -9.27
CA ASP A 164 2.94 15.90 -10.67
C ASP A 164 2.91 17.42 -10.92
N ALA A 165 2.72 18.22 -9.87
CA ALA A 165 2.60 19.67 -9.94
C ALA A 165 3.96 20.40 -9.85
N LEU A 166 5.07 19.67 -9.70
CA LEU A 166 6.44 20.17 -9.56
C LEU A 166 7.31 19.71 -10.74
#